data_AF-A0A4P2V6W6-F1
#
_entry.id   AF-A0A4P2V6W6-F1
#
_cell.length_a   1.000
_cell.length_b   1.000
_cell.length_c   1.000
_cell.angle_alpha   90.00
_cell.angle_beta   90.00
_cell.angle_gamma   90.00
#
_symmetry.space_group_name_H-M   'P 1'
#
loop_
_entity.id
_entity.type
_entity.pdbx_description
1 polymer ?
#
loop_
_entity_poly.entity_id
_entity_poly.type
_entity_poly.pdbx_seq_one_letter_code
_entity_poly.pdbx_strand_id
1 'polypeptide(L)'
;LEPKSKDPFDAMPKGTFNFDDFKRVYSNEEEAKSIPYFFDKFDAENYSIWFGEYKYNEELSKVFMSCNLITGMFQRLDKMRKQAFASVCLFGEDGNSTISGVWVWRGQNLAFTLSPDWQIDYEVYDWKKLDAKSEETKKLVTQYFSWAGTDKD
;
A
#
# COMPACT_ATOMS: atom_id res chain seq x y z
N LEU A 1 2.91 17.35 -27.35
CA LEU A 1 1.99 16.23 -27.03
C LEU A 1 2.83 15.16 -26.37
N GLU A 2 2.93 15.18 -25.04
CA GLU A 2 3.56 14.07 -24.33
C GLU A 2 2.74 12.82 -24.66
N PRO A 3 3.37 11.73 -25.13
CA PRO A 3 2.66 10.51 -25.45
C PRO A 3 1.90 10.07 -24.20
N LYS A 4 0.60 9.77 -24.33
CA LYS A 4 -0.17 9.12 -23.27
C LYS A 4 0.56 7.84 -22.91
N SER A 5 1.34 7.89 -21.82
CA SER A 5 2.03 6.73 -21.28
C SER A 5 0.98 5.65 -21.09
N LYS A 6 1.15 4.50 -21.75
CA LYS A 6 0.26 3.34 -21.56
C LYS A 6 0.28 2.98 -20.09
N ASP A 7 -0.88 2.68 -19.51
CA ASP A 7 -0.93 2.29 -18.11
C ASP A 7 -0.09 1.00 -17.94
N PRO A 8 0.94 1.00 -17.09
CA PRO A 8 1.79 -0.18 -16.91
C PRO A 8 1.01 -1.42 -16.45
N PHE A 9 -0.19 -1.25 -15.89
CA PHE A 9 -1.09 -2.33 -15.49
C PHE A 9 -1.98 -2.86 -16.63
N ASP A 10 -2.04 -2.20 -17.80
CA ASP A 10 -2.87 -2.64 -18.94
C ASP A 10 -2.41 -3.98 -19.52
N ALA A 11 -1.12 -4.31 -19.37
CA ALA A 11 -0.55 -5.58 -19.83
C ALA A 11 -0.96 -6.79 -18.97
N MET A 12 -1.52 -6.55 -17.78
CA MET A 12 -1.91 -7.61 -16.85
C MET A 12 -3.34 -8.09 -17.11
N PRO A 13 -3.72 -9.31 -16.70
CA PRO A 13 -5.12 -9.73 -16.72
C PRO A 13 -5.99 -8.76 -15.92
N LYS A 14 -7.17 -8.43 -16.46
CA LYS A 14 -8.13 -7.56 -15.78
C LYS A 14 -8.79 -8.37 -14.67
N GLY A 15 -8.40 -8.08 -13.44
CA GLY A 15 -8.99 -8.73 -12.28
C GLY A 15 -10.37 -8.18 -11.94
N THR A 16 -11.02 -8.83 -10.98
CA THR A 16 -12.40 -8.51 -10.58
C THR A 16 -12.50 -7.42 -9.52
N PHE A 17 -11.39 -7.11 -8.84
CA PHE A 17 -11.36 -6.13 -7.75
C PHE A 17 -11.36 -4.68 -8.26
N ASN A 18 -12.35 -3.91 -7.81
CA ASN A 18 -12.48 -2.49 -8.15
C ASN A 18 -11.94 -1.61 -7.01
N PHE A 19 -10.76 -1.02 -7.23
CA PHE A 19 -10.12 -0.13 -6.25
C PHE A 19 -10.92 1.14 -5.95
N ASP A 20 -11.61 1.72 -6.92
CA ASP A 20 -12.37 2.96 -6.70
C ASP A 20 -13.60 2.69 -5.82
N ASP A 21 -14.26 1.56 -6.05
CA ASP A 21 -15.39 1.11 -5.24
C ASP A 21 -14.93 0.73 -3.83
N PHE A 22 -13.84 -0.05 -3.70
CA PHE A 22 -13.27 -0.36 -2.39
C PHE A 22 -12.88 0.90 -1.62
N LYS A 23 -12.20 1.87 -2.24
CA LYS A 23 -11.84 3.15 -1.60
C LYS A 23 -13.06 3.93 -1.13
N ARG A 24 -14.13 3.92 -1.92
CA ARG A 24 -15.40 4.54 -1.53
C ARG A 24 -16.00 3.87 -0.29
N VAL A 25 -16.00 2.54 -0.24
CA VAL A 25 -16.48 1.81 0.95
C VAL A 25 -15.56 2.08 2.14
N TYR A 26 -14.24 2.00 1.94
CA TYR A 26 -13.23 2.24 2.96
C TYR A 26 -13.31 3.62 3.61
N SER A 27 -13.60 4.67 2.83
CA SER A 27 -13.69 6.04 3.35
C SER A 27 -15.06 6.42 3.91
N ASN A 28 -16.14 5.72 3.55
CA ASN A 28 -17.51 6.10 3.95
C ASN A 28 -18.14 5.16 4.98
N GLU A 29 -17.68 3.91 5.07
CA GLU A 29 -18.21 2.90 5.98
C GLU A 29 -17.23 2.62 7.13
N GLU A 30 -17.75 2.06 8.21
CA GLU A 30 -16.93 1.62 9.35
C GLU A 30 -16.01 0.45 8.97
N GLU A 31 -14.88 0.33 9.68
CA GLU A 31 -13.90 -0.75 9.54
C GLU A 31 -14.53 -2.15 9.60
N ALA A 32 -15.56 -2.33 10.44
CA ALA A 32 -16.30 -3.57 10.59
C ALA A 32 -17.05 -4.00 9.30
N LYS A 33 -17.25 -3.08 8.36
CA LYS A 33 -17.82 -3.36 7.03
C LYS A 33 -16.78 -3.29 5.93
N SER A 34 -15.92 -2.28 5.93
CA SER A 34 -14.97 -2.04 4.84
C SER A 34 -13.88 -3.11 4.76
N ILE A 35 -13.43 -3.65 5.90
CA ILE A 35 -12.40 -4.69 5.94
C ILE A 35 -12.94 -6.04 5.45
N PRO A 36 -14.11 -6.54 5.91
CA PRO A 36 -14.72 -7.73 5.29
C PRO A 36 -15.01 -7.54 3.80
N TYR A 37 -15.45 -6.34 3.39
CA TYR A 37 -15.68 -6.01 1.99
C TYR A 37 -14.42 -6.16 1.13
N PHE A 38 -13.26 -5.73 1.66
CA PHE A 38 -11.97 -5.95 1.01
C PHE A 38 -11.76 -7.44 0.74
N PHE A 39 -11.82 -8.29 1.77
CA PHE A 39 -11.53 -9.72 1.61
C PHE A 39 -12.56 -10.48 0.75
N ASP A 40 -13.83 -10.08 0.76
CA ASP A 40 -14.87 -10.69 -0.09
C ASP A 40 -14.63 -10.39 -1.58
N LYS A 41 -14.19 -9.17 -1.90
CA LYS A 41 -13.94 -8.75 -3.28
C LYS A 41 -12.51 -8.98 -3.76
N PHE A 42 -11.58 -9.21 -2.83
CA PHE A 42 -10.17 -9.30 -3.15
C PHE A 42 -9.88 -10.53 -4.01
N ASP A 43 -9.33 -10.28 -5.19
CA ASP A 43 -9.00 -11.30 -6.17
C ASP A 43 -7.51 -11.65 -6.03
N ALA A 44 -7.22 -12.66 -5.21
CA ALA A 44 -5.86 -13.09 -4.94
C ALA A 44 -5.12 -13.68 -6.16
N GLU A 45 -5.85 -13.99 -7.25
CA GLU A 45 -5.25 -14.49 -8.49
C GLU A 45 -4.65 -13.34 -9.31
N ASN A 46 -5.36 -12.22 -9.39
CA ASN A 46 -4.97 -11.07 -10.22
C ASN A 46 -4.35 -9.92 -9.43
N TYR A 47 -4.44 -9.92 -8.11
CA TYR A 47 -3.90 -8.89 -7.23
C TYR A 47 -3.04 -9.51 -6.15
N SER A 48 -2.12 -8.71 -5.61
CA SER A 48 -1.23 -9.13 -4.52
C SER A 48 -1.19 -8.11 -3.41
N ILE A 49 -0.94 -8.62 -2.21
CA ILE A 49 -0.77 -7.84 -0.98
C ILE A 49 0.72 -7.85 -0.64
N TRP A 50 1.24 -6.69 -0.29
CA TRP A 50 2.64 -6.48 0.05
C TRP A 50 2.74 -5.70 1.34
N PHE A 51 3.72 -6.06 2.14
CA PHE A 51 4.13 -5.30 3.30
C PHE A 51 5.38 -4.52 2.96
N GLY A 52 5.34 -3.21 3.17
CA GLY A 52 6.47 -2.31 2.99
C GLY A 52 6.94 -1.80 4.34
N GLU A 53 8.21 -2.03 4.70
CA GLU A 53 8.84 -1.52 5.92
C GLU A 53 10.00 -0.60 5.55
N TYR A 54 10.07 0.59 6.14
CA TYR A 54 11.15 1.52 5.85
C TYR A 54 12.47 1.05 6.46
N LYS A 55 13.54 1.04 5.65
CA LYS A 55 14.85 0.49 6.03
C LYS A 55 15.64 1.39 6.97
N TYR A 56 15.46 2.70 6.83
CA TYR A 56 16.32 3.71 7.45
C TYR A 56 15.62 4.44 8.59
N ASN A 57 15.00 3.69 9.51
CA ASN A 57 14.26 4.28 10.64
C ASN A 57 15.12 5.24 11.48
N GLU A 58 16.44 5.02 11.54
CA GLU A 58 17.40 5.92 12.20
C GLU A 58 17.47 7.33 11.57
N GLU A 59 17.09 7.48 10.30
CA GLU A 59 17.03 8.78 9.62
C GLU A 59 15.72 9.55 9.93
N LEU A 60 14.73 8.88 10.53
CA LEU A 60 13.43 9.43 10.87
C LEU A 60 13.50 10.25 12.18
N SER A 61 14.00 11.47 12.05
CA SER A 61 14.22 12.37 13.18
C SER A 61 12.94 13.03 13.74
N LYS A 62 11.97 13.37 12.89
CA LYS A 62 10.76 14.10 13.28
C LYS A 62 9.53 13.49 12.63
N VAL A 63 8.49 13.24 13.43
CA VAL A 63 7.24 12.62 12.97
C VAL A 63 6.65 13.39 11.77
N PHE A 64 6.62 14.72 11.82
CA PHE A 64 6.08 15.52 10.71
C PHE A 64 6.93 15.41 9.43
N MET A 65 8.25 15.22 9.54
CA MET A 65 9.13 15.01 8.38
C MET A 65 8.88 13.62 7.77
N SER A 66 8.69 12.60 8.60
CA SER A 66 8.31 11.25 8.18
C SER A 66 6.96 11.26 7.44
N CYS A 67 5.97 11.98 7.97
CA CYS A 67 4.68 12.17 7.28
C CYS A 67 4.84 12.87 5.92
N ASN A 68 5.73 13.86 5.81
CA ASN A 68 6.03 14.53 4.54
C ASN A 68 6.70 13.57 3.54
N LEU A 69 7.58 12.68 4.00
CA LEU A 69 8.21 11.66 3.17
C LEU A 69 7.17 10.71 2.57
N ILE A 70 6.27 10.18 3.39
CA ILE A 70 5.17 9.30 2.96
C ILE A 70 4.26 10.04 1.96
N THR A 71 3.88 11.28 2.27
CA THR A 71 3.03 12.09 1.39
C THR A 71 3.70 12.35 0.05
N GLY A 72 5.00 12.65 0.04
CA GLY A 72 5.79 12.84 -1.18
C GLY A 72 5.84 11.58 -2.04
N MET A 73 5.99 10.41 -1.42
CA MET A 73 5.92 9.12 -2.12
C MET A 73 4.55 8.93 -2.79
N PHE A 74 3.45 9.16 -2.07
CA PHE A 74 2.11 9.04 -2.65
C PHE A 74 1.85 10.00 -3.82
N GLN A 75 2.39 11.23 -3.77
CA GLN A 75 2.29 12.17 -4.90
C GLN A 75 3.02 11.65 -6.15
N ARG A 76 4.19 11.02 -5.98
CA ARG A 76 4.93 10.41 -7.10
C ARG A 76 4.20 9.18 -7.65
N LEU A 77 3.48 8.46 -6.79
CA LEU A 77 2.67 7.30 -7.15
C LEU A 77 1.23 7.64 -7.59
N ASP A 78 0.89 8.91 -7.84
CA ASP A 78 -0.47 9.34 -8.20
C ASP A 78 -1.03 8.59 -9.42
N LYS A 79 -0.16 8.26 -10.39
CA LYS A 79 -0.54 7.45 -11.56
C LYS A 79 -0.86 6.00 -11.18
N MET A 80 -0.13 5.43 -10.22
CA MET A 80 -0.32 4.06 -9.72
C MET A 80 -1.62 3.93 -8.91
N ARG A 81 -2.08 5.01 -8.26
CA ARG A 81 -3.24 4.98 -7.37
C ARG A 81 -4.51 4.41 -8.03
N LYS A 82 -4.69 4.51 -9.35
CA LYS A 82 -5.90 3.98 -10.02
C LYS A 82 -5.99 2.45 -9.94
N GLN A 83 -4.85 1.78 -9.87
CA GLN A 83 -4.73 0.32 -9.88
C GLN A 83 -4.07 -0.21 -8.60
N ALA A 84 -4.05 0.62 -7.56
CA ALA A 84 -3.45 0.29 -6.27
C ALA A 84 -4.17 0.98 -5.10
N PHE A 85 -3.98 0.40 -3.92
CA PHE A 85 -4.37 0.94 -2.63
C PHE A 85 -3.24 0.68 -1.64
N ALA A 86 -3.02 1.60 -0.71
CA ALA A 86 -2.06 1.39 0.36
C ALA A 86 -2.53 2.10 1.62
N SER A 87 -2.26 1.47 2.76
CA SER A 87 -2.39 2.07 4.08
C SER A 87 -1.01 2.03 4.74
N VAL A 88 -0.39 3.21 4.85
CA VAL A 88 0.95 3.39 5.44
C VAL A 88 0.77 4.15 6.74
N CYS A 89 1.37 3.61 7.80
CA CYS A 89 1.31 4.16 9.14
C CYS A 89 2.72 4.55 9.59
N LEU A 90 2.79 5.63 10.35
CA LEU A 90 3.97 6.04 11.08
C LEU A 90 3.73 5.68 12.55
N PHE A 91 4.64 4.93 13.14
CA PHE A 91 4.58 4.54 14.55
C PHE A 91 5.73 5.17 15.32
N GLY A 92 5.58 5.25 16.65
CA GLY A 92 6.60 5.79 17.54
C GLY A 92 6.53 7.31 17.72
N GLU A 93 7.68 7.90 18.06
CA GLU A 93 7.83 9.30 18.45
C GLU A 93 9.06 9.96 17.79
N ASP A 94 9.24 11.26 18.01
CA ASP A 94 10.37 12.00 17.45
C ASP A 94 11.72 11.34 17.80
N GLY A 95 12.50 10.98 16.77
CA GLY A 95 13.81 10.34 16.91
C GLY A 95 13.76 8.83 17.15
N ASN A 96 12.57 8.24 17.30
CA ASN A 96 12.35 6.81 17.36
C ASN A 96 11.00 6.48 16.71
N SER A 97 10.94 6.66 15.39
CA SER A 97 9.75 6.38 14.60
C SER A 97 10.03 5.35 13.52
N THR A 98 9.02 4.57 13.19
CA THR A 98 9.07 3.52 12.16
C THR A 98 7.97 3.78 11.14
N ILE A 99 8.26 3.51 9.87
CA ILE A 99 7.27 3.58 8.80
C ILE A 99 7.04 2.18 8.28
N SER A 100 5.79 1.75 8.30
CA SER A 100 5.39 0.50 7.68
C SER A 100 3.99 0.61 7.09
N GLY A 101 3.67 -0.26 6.15
CA GLY A 101 2.40 -0.18 5.46
C GLY A 101 2.02 -1.42 4.70
N VAL A 102 0.71 -1.60 4.54
CA VAL A 102 0.12 -2.62 3.69
C VAL A 102 -0.23 -2.00 2.35
N TRP A 103 0.24 -2.63 1.28
CA TRP A 103 0.06 -2.20 -0.09
C TRP A 103 -0.64 -3.29 -0.88
N VAL A 104 -1.53 -2.89 -1.77
CA VAL A 104 -2.33 -3.76 -2.62
C VAL A 104 -2.32 -3.21 -4.03
N TRP A 105 -1.97 -4.03 -5.01
CA TRP A 105 -1.99 -3.62 -6.41
C TRP A 105 -2.28 -4.79 -7.33
N ARG A 106 -2.60 -4.47 -8.58
CA ARG A 106 -2.82 -5.45 -9.63
C ARG A 106 -1.51 -6.10 -10.06
N GLY A 107 -1.55 -7.41 -10.28
CA GLY A 107 -0.40 -8.24 -10.62
C GLY A 107 0.20 -8.94 -9.39
N GLN A 108 1.13 -9.86 -9.67
CA GLN A 108 1.76 -10.72 -8.68
C GLN A 108 3.21 -10.32 -8.34
N ASN A 109 3.76 -9.34 -9.06
CA ASN A 109 5.12 -8.83 -8.92
C ASN A 109 5.09 -7.42 -8.30
N LEU A 110 6.26 -6.92 -7.89
CA LEU A 110 6.40 -5.53 -7.43
C LEU A 110 5.96 -4.55 -8.52
N ALA A 111 4.98 -3.70 -8.22
CA ALA A 111 4.49 -2.73 -9.17
C ALA A 111 5.54 -1.66 -9.55
N PHE A 112 6.46 -1.33 -8.63
CA PHE A 112 7.48 -0.31 -8.84
C PHE A 112 8.40 -0.61 -10.03
N THR A 113 8.63 -1.88 -10.37
CA THR A 113 9.49 -2.26 -11.50
C THR A 113 8.82 -2.04 -12.87
N LEU A 114 7.51 -1.77 -12.89
CA LEU A 114 6.73 -1.57 -14.11
C LEU A 114 6.94 -0.18 -14.75
N SER A 115 7.41 0.80 -13.97
CA SER A 115 7.67 2.15 -14.45
C SER A 115 8.93 2.71 -13.78
N PRO A 116 9.89 3.25 -14.55
CA PRO A 116 11.06 3.94 -13.99
C PRO A 116 10.66 5.09 -13.04
N ASP A 117 9.53 5.75 -13.31
CA ASP A 117 9.01 6.87 -12.50
C ASP A 117 8.67 6.44 -11.06
N TRP A 118 8.40 5.15 -10.82
CA TRP A 118 8.00 4.60 -9.51
C TRP A 118 9.19 4.01 -8.73
N GLN A 119 10.37 3.92 -9.35
CA GLN A 119 11.55 3.28 -8.76
C GLN A 119 12.34 4.20 -7.81
N ILE A 120 11.88 5.43 -7.61
CA ILE A 120 12.62 6.44 -6.85
C ILE A 120 12.70 6.08 -5.36
N ASP A 121 11.59 5.68 -4.75
CA ASP A 121 11.51 5.48 -3.30
C ASP A 121 11.35 4.01 -2.89
N TYR A 122 11.06 3.09 -3.82
CA TYR A 122 10.79 1.72 -3.41
C TYR A 122 12.03 1.03 -2.81
N GLU A 123 13.24 1.43 -3.18
CA GLU A 123 14.49 0.80 -2.70
C GLU A 123 14.75 1.04 -1.21
N VAL A 124 14.24 2.16 -0.67
CA VAL A 124 14.36 2.50 0.76
C VAL A 124 13.34 1.76 1.65
N TYR A 125 12.49 0.93 1.05
CA TYR A 125 11.59 0.01 1.75
C TYR A 125 11.97 -1.44 1.49
N ASP A 126 11.79 -2.29 2.49
CA ASP A 126 11.75 -3.74 2.35
C ASP A 126 10.34 -4.17 1.98
N TRP A 127 10.23 -4.93 0.89
CA TRP A 127 8.96 -5.39 0.37
C TRP A 127 8.80 -6.89 0.57
N LYS A 128 7.78 -7.28 1.31
CA LYS A 128 7.42 -8.67 1.53
C LYS A 128 6.06 -8.95 0.92
N LYS A 129 6.01 -9.86 -0.04
CA LYS A 129 4.73 -10.37 -0.55
C LYS A 129 4.04 -11.19 0.54
N LEU A 130 2.76 -10.91 0.76
CA LEU A 130 1.94 -11.58 1.75
C LEU A 130 1.00 -12.60 1.09
N ASP A 131 0.66 -13.65 1.81
CA ASP A 131 -0.35 -14.62 1.37
C ASP A 131 -1.73 -14.16 1.84
N ALA A 132 -2.57 -13.73 0.91
CA ALA A 132 -3.92 -13.25 1.18
C ALA A 132 -4.82 -14.29 1.88
N LYS A 133 -4.51 -15.58 1.81
CA LYS A 133 -5.27 -16.65 2.49
C LYS A 133 -4.82 -16.88 3.93
N SER A 134 -3.62 -16.43 4.30
CA SER A 134 -3.08 -16.61 5.65
C SER A 134 -3.80 -15.74 6.68
N GLU A 135 -4.02 -16.29 7.86
CA GLU A 135 -4.66 -15.57 8.97
C GLU A 135 -3.78 -14.42 9.46
N GLU A 136 -2.46 -14.56 9.38
CA GLU A 136 -1.49 -13.52 9.69
C GLU A 136 -1.65 -12.30 8.78
N THR A 137 -1.82 -12.53 7.47
CA THR A 137 -2.03 -11.44 6.51
C THR A 137 -3.38 -10.78 6.74
N LYS A 138 -4.43 -11.55 7.04
CA LYS A 138 -5.75 -10.98 7.34
C LYS A 138 -5.69 -10.07 8.57
N LYS A 139 -5.02 -10.50 9.63
CA LYS A 139 -4.81 -9.69 10.84
C LYS A 139 -4.01 -8.43 10.53
N LEU A 140 -2.90 -8.56 9.80
CA LEU A 140 -2.07 -7.42 9.43
C LEU A 140 -2.85 -6.41 8.57
N VAL A 141 -3.51 -6.85 7.51
CA VAL A 141 -4.34 -5.99 6.67
C VAL A 141 -5.42 -5.31 7.51
N THR A 142 -6.14 -6.06 8.35
CA THR A 142 -7.18 -5.50 9.25
C THR A 142 -6.61 -4.41 10.15
N GLN A 143 -5.43 -4.66 10.71
CA GLN A 143 -4.74 -3.75 11.62
C GLN A 143 -4.32 -2.45 10.93
N TYR A 144 -3.74 -2.52 9.74
CA TYR A 144 -3.36 -1.32 8.97
C TYR A 144 -4.57 -0.60 8.37
N PHE A 145 -5.65 -1.32 8.06
CA PHE A 145 -6.87 -0.76 7.47
C PHE A 145 -7.81 -0.14 8.52
N SER A 146 -7.70 -0.54 9.78
CA SER A 146 -8.39 0.12 10.91
C SER A 146 -7.66 1.36 11.41
N TRP A 147 -6.41 1.59 10.98
CA TRP A 147 -5.50 2.58 11.56
C TRP A 147 -5.28 2.44 13.08
N ALA A 148 -5.78 1.35 13.68
CA ALA A 148 -5.66 1.03 15.09
C ALA A 148 -4.44 0.12 15.37
N GLY A 149 -3.52 0.03 14.41
CA GLY A 149 -2.39 -0.86 14.51
C GLY A 149 -1.43 -0.51 15.64
N THR A 150 -1.08 -1.52 16.43
CA THR A 150 0.10 -1.51 17.31
C THR A 150 1.32 -2.02 16.53
N ASP A 151 2.38 -1.22 16.43
CA ASP A 151 3.64 -1.69 15.85
C ASP A 151 4.18 -2.91 16.62
N LYS A 152 5.18 -3.58 16.07
CA LYS A 152 5.73 -4.84 16.63
C LYS A 152 6.42 -4.74 18.00
N ASP A 153 6.35 -3.61 18.70
CA ASP A 153 6.99 -3.37 19.99
C ASP A 153 5.98 -3.16 21.15
#